data_AF-A0A7J2NLJ6-F1
#
_entry.id   AF-A0A7J2NLJ6-F1
#
_cell.length_a   1.000
_cell.length_b   1.000
_cell.length_c   1.000
_cell.angle_alpha   90.00
_cell.angle_beta   90.00
_cell.angle_gamma   90.00
#
_symmetry.space_group_name_H-M   'P 1'
#
loop_
_entity.id
_entity.type
_entity.pdbx_description
1 polymer ?
#
loop_
_entity_poly.entity_id
_entity_poly.type
_entity_poly.pdbx_seq_one_letter_code
_entity_poly.pdbx_strand_id
1 'polypeptide(L)'
;MSFRERWTKEFAKTLTEEERKAFNLWMDFSQGKISESEFQSKMDIKIMPKMLGKLSAARMNALEDEVERLRKRVATLEDRKNKKS
;
A
#
# COMPACT_ATOMS: atom_id res chain seq x y z
N MET A 1 -6.97 -4.83 12.65
CA MET A 1 -6.74 -4.50 11.23
C MET A 1 -5.25 -4.26 11.04
N SER A 2 -4.59 -5.03 10.18
CA SER A 2 -3.15 -4.94 9.90
C SER A 2 -2.76 -3.60 9.26
N PHE A 3 -1.47 -3.26 9.25
CA PHE A 3 -0.98 -2.07 8.52
C PHE A 3 -1.40 -2.11 7.05
N ARG A 4 -1.24 -3.26 6.40
CA ARG A 4 -1.62 -3.48 5.00
C ARG A 4 -3.10 -3.18 4.77
N GLU A 5 -4.00 -3.74 5.59
CA GLU A 5 -5.44 -3.54 5.46
C GLU A 5 -5.85 -2.06 5.63
N ARG A 6 -5.29 -1.38 6.65
CA ARG A 6 -5.56 0.04 6.88
C ARG A 6 -5.06 0.88 5.72
N TRP A 7 -3.83 0.66 5.28
CA TRP A 7 -3.24 1.39 4.17
C TRP A 7 -4.00 1.19 2.86
N THR A 8 -4.35 -0.06 2.52
CA THR A 8 -5.14 -0.38 1.33
C THR A 8 -6.48 0.37 1.33
N LYS A 9 -7.15 0.44 2.48
CA LYS A 9 -8.41 1.17 2.62
C LYS A 9 -8.24 2.67 2.43
N GLU A 10 -7.20 3.27 3.00
CA GLU A 10 -6.95 4.71 2.84
C GLU A 10 -6.50 5.06 1.42
N PHE A 11 -5.63 4.24 0.81
CA PHE A 11 -5.21 4.44 -0.57
C PHE A 11 -6.41 4.40 -1.54
N ALA A 12 -7.32 3.44 -1.39
CA ALA A 12 -8.51 3.33 -2.24
C ALA A 12 -9.40 4.58 -2.22
N LYS A 13 -9.40 5.35 -1.12
CA LYS A 13 -10.15 6.61 -1.02
C LYS A 13 -9.56 7.74 -1.85
N THR A 14 -8.26 7.70 -2.15
CA THR A 14 -7.56 8.72 -2.94
C THR A 14 -7.69 8.54 -4.45
N LEU A 15 -8.29 7.42 -4.88
CA LEU A 15 -8.44 7.05 -6.29
C LEU A 15 -9.77 7.58 -6.86
N THR A 16 -9.75 7.94 -8.14
CA THR A 16 -10.99 8.12 -8.91
C THR A 16 -11.74 6.80 -9.05
N GLU A 17 -12.97 6.84 -9.57
CA GLU A 17 -13.77 5.63 -9.76
C GLU A 17 -13.09 4.64 -10.73
N GLU A 18 -12.52 5.13 -11.83
CA GLU A 18 -11.80 4.32 -12.81
C GLU A 18 -10.53 3.71 -12.21
N GLU A 19 -9.77 4.51 -11.47
CA GLU A 19 -8.56 4.07 -10.80
C GLU A 19 -8.87 3.05 -9.70
N ARG A 20 -9.99 3.21 -8.98
CA ARG A 20 -10.45 2.26 -7.96
C ARG A 20 -10.85 0.93 -8.57
N LYS A 21 -11.53 0.93 -9.73
CA LYS A 21 -11.81 -0.30 -10.49
C LYS A 21 -10.53 -1.00 -10.92
N ALA A 22 -9.56 -0.25 -11.46
CA ALA A 22 -8.25 -0.79 -11.82
C ALA A 22 -7.49 -1.34 -10.60
N PHE A 23 -7.57 -0.66 -9.46
CA PHE A 23 -6.94 -1.10 -8.22
C PHE A 23 -7.57 -2.38 -7.67
N ASN A 24 -8.89 -2.51 -7.69
CA ASN A 24 -9.58 -3.73 -7.28
C ASN A 24 -9.23 -4.91 -8.20
N LEU A 25 -9.21 -4.69 -9.53
CA LEU A 25 -8.78 -5.70 -10.50
C LEU A 25 -7.35 -6.16 -10.23
N TRP A 26 -6.43 -5.23 -9.97
CA TRP A 26 -5.05 -5.55 -9.58
C TRP A 26 -4.98 -6.32 -8.25
N MET A 27 -5.79 -5.95 -7.26
CA MET A 27 -5.86 -6.63 -5.97
C MET A 27 -6.32 -8.09 -6.15
N ASP A 28 -7.39 -8.31 -6.91
CA ASP A 28 -7.91 -9.66 -7.18
C ASP A 28 -6.88 -10.53 -7.91
N PHE A 29 -6.16 -9.97 -8.89
CA PHE A 29 -5.05 -10.67 -9.54
C PHE A 29 -3.90 -10.96 -8.56
N SER A 30 -3.47 -9.97 -7.76
CA SER A 30 -2.37 -10.13 -6.79
C SER A 30 -2.67 -11.15 -5.68
N GLN A 31 -3.95 -11.39 -5.41
CA GLN A 31 -4.44 -12.38 -4.45
C GLN A 31 -4.71 -13.74 -5.09
N GLY A 32 -4.51 -13.89 -6.40
CA GLY A 32 -4.74 -15.12 -7.14
C GLY A 32 -6.22 -15.45 -7.34
N LYS A 33 -7.13 -14.48 -7.22
CA LYS A 33 -8.57 -14.70 -7.41
C LYS A 33 -8.98 -14.78 -8.88
N ILE A 34 -8.22 -14.15 -9.76
CA ILE A 34 -8.44 -14.17 -11.21
C ILE A 34 -7.16 -14.61 -11.92
N SER A 35 -7.30 -15.23 -13.09
CA SER A 35 -6.16 -15.65 -13.91
C SER A 35 -5.47 -14.45 -14.56
N GLU A 36 -4.24 -14.67 -15.05
CA GLU A 36 -3.53 -13.66 -15.85
C GLU A 36 -4.31 -13.28 -17.12
N SER A 37 -4.92 -14.26 -17.80
CA SER A 37 -5.72 -14.00 -19.01
C SER A 37 -6.95 -13.13 -18.71
N GLU A 38 -7.64 -13.41 -17.60
CA GLU A 38 -8.79 -12.62 -17.16
C GLU A 38 -8.34 -11.21 -16.77
N PHE A 39 -7.23 -11.08 -16.06
CA PHE A 39 -6.64 -9.78 -15.72
C PHE A 39 -6.31 -8.96 -16.98
N GLN A 40 -5.61 -9.55 -17.94
CA GLN A 40 -5.23 -8.89 -19.20
C GLN A 40 -6.46 -8.44 -20.01
N SER A 41 -7.53 -9.24 -20.03
CA SER A 41 -8.76 -8.90 -20.77
C SER A 41 -9.54 -7.72 -20.17
N LYS A 42 -9.46 -7.52 -18.86
CA LYS A 42 -10.20 -6.48 -18.11
C LYS A 42 -9.36 -5.24 -17.84
N MET A 43 -8.04 -5.32 -18.01
CA MET A 43 -7.12 -4.23 -17.74
C MET A 43 -7.26 -3.09 -18.74
N ASP A 44 -7.52 -1.89 -18.25
CA ASP A 44 -7.41 -0.67 -19.06
C ASP A 44 -5.96 -0.18 -19.09
N ILE A 45 -5.32 -0.31 -20.24
CA ILE A 45 -3.92 0.09 -20.49
C ILE A 45 -3.65 1.59 -20.30
N LYS A 46 -4.68 2.45 -20.36
CA LYS A 46 -4.52 3.90 -20.15
C LYS A 46 -4.57 4.29 -18.67
N ILE A 47 -5.30 3.51 -17.87
CA ILE A 47 -5.54 3.79 -16.44
C ILE A 47 -4.57 3.00 -15.55
N MET A 48 -4.31 1.72 -15.89
CA MET A 48 -3.50 0.83 -15.05
C MET A 48 -2.10 1.38 -14.76
N PRO A 49 -1.32 1.90 -15.74
CA PRO A 49 0.01 2.44 -15.44
C PRO A 49 -0.04 3.66 -14.50
N LYS A 50 -1.07 4.52 -14.63
CA LYS A 50 -1.25 5.69 -13.75
C LYS A 50 -1.59 5.28 -12.33
N MET A 51 -2.50 4.32 -12.18
CA MET A 51 -2.89 3.76 -10.88
C MET A 51 -1.69 3.08 -10.21
N LEU A 52 -0.92 2.27 -10.94
CA LEU A 52 0.29 1.62 -10.42
C LEU A 52 1.39 2.63 -10.02
N GLY A 53 1.54 3.73 -10.77
CA GLY A 53 2.44 4.83 -10.41
C GLY A 53 2.04 5.47 -9.07
N LYS A 54 0.75 5.80 -8.90
CA LYS A 54 0.21 6.33 -7.62
C LYS A 54 0.39 5.33 -6.48
N LEU A 55 0.14 4.04 -6.74
CA LEU A 55 0.30 2.96 -5.77
C LEU A 55 1.75 2.87 -5.28
N SER A 56 2.71 2.90 -6.21
CA SER A 56 4.14 2.82 -5.90
C SER A 56 4.58 3.98 -5.01
N ALA A 57 4.23 5.22 -5.39
CA ALA A 57 4.56 6.42 -4.62
C ALA A 57 3.92 6.41 -3.22
N ALA A 58 2.63 6.10 -3.14
CA ALA A 58 1.91 6.05 -1.87
C ALA A 58 2.45 4.95 -0.94
N ARG A 59 2.93 3.83 -1.51
CA ARG A 59 3.49 2.73 -0.73
C ARG A 59 4.88 3.08 -0.20
N MET A 60 5.73 3.74 -1.00
CA MET A 60 7.02 4.24 -0.54
C MET A 60 6.85 5.20 0.63
N ASN A 61 6.00 6.23 0.49
CA ASN A 61 5.77 7.22 1.55
C ASN A 61 5.28 6.54 2.85
N ALA A 62 4.36 5.59 2.75
CA ALA A 62 3.84 4.90 3.93
C ALA A 62 4.88 3.99 4.61
N LEU A 63 5.80 3.40 3.84
CA LEU A 63 6.92 2.63 4.39
C LEU A 63 7.93 3.54 5.06
N GLU A 64 8.26 4.69 4.47
CA GLU A 64 9.14 5.70 5.07
C GLU A 64 8.59 6.20 6.42
N ASP A 65 7.29 6.52 6.47
CA ASP A 65 6.59 6.92 7.70
C ASP A 65 6.67 5.83 8.78
N GLU A 66 6.51 4.56 8.39
CA GLU A 66 6.55 3.45 9.34
C GLU A 66 7.97 3.20 9.86
N VAL A 67 8.98 3.30 9.00
CA VAL A 67 10.40 3.23 9.40
C VAL A 67 10.74 4.35 10.38
N GLU A 68 10.31 5.57 10.11
CA GLU A 68 10.52 6.72 10.99
C GLU A 68 9.84 6.53 12.37
N ARG A 69 8.60 6.02 12.38
CA ARG A 69 7.91 5.66 13.63
C ARG A 69 8.65 4.59 14.41
N LEU A 70 9.16 3.57 13.74
CA LEU A 70 9.92 2.50 14.38
C LEU A 70 11.24 3.02 14.95
N ARG A 71 11.97 3.87 14.23
CA ARG A 71 13.21 4.51 14.71
C ARG A 71 12.97 5.29 16.00
N LYS A 72 11.92 6.11 16.06
CA LYS A 72 11.55 6.88 17.28
C LYS A 72 11.21 5.97 18.46
N ARG A 73 10.50 4.85 18.20
CA ARG A 73 10.16 3.86 19.24
C ARG A 73 11.41 3.17 19.77
N VAL A 74 12.35 2.78 18.90
CA VAL A 74 13.62 2.17 19.30
C VAL A 74 14.41 3.13 20.19
N ALA A 75 14.63 4.37 19.75
CA ALA A 75 15.34 5.38 20.54
C ALA A 75 14.70 5.59 21.92
N THR A 76 13.36 5.69 22.00
CA THR A 76 12.65 5.82 23.27
C THR A 76 12.85 4.61 24.20
N LEU A 77 12.91 3.40 23.63
CA LEU A 77 13.13 2.18 24.40
C LEU A 77 14.59 2.08 24.89
N GLU A 78 15.55 2.47 24.06
CA GLU A 78 16.96 2.55 24.41
C GLU A 78 17.20 3.56 25.55
N ASP A 79 16.62 4.75 25.46
CA ASP A 79 16.68 5.76 26.52
C ASP A 79 16.10 5.25 27.85
N ARG A 80 14.96 4.54 27.79
CA ARG A 80 14.33 3.94 28.98
C ARG A 80 15.16 2.83 29.57
N LYS A 81 15.85 2.03 28.75
CA LYS A 81 16.77 0.98 29.21
C LYS A 81 17.97 1.62 29.92
N ASN A 82 18.58 2.63 29.32
CA ASN A 82 19.77 3.29 29.85
C ASN A 82 19.48 4.07 31.15
N LYS A 83 18.26 4.59 31.33
CA LYS A 83 17.82 5.23 32.59
C LYS A 83 17.49 4.24 33.73
N LYS A 84 17.34 2.96 33.42
CA LYS A 84 17.04 1.89 34.40
C LYS A 84 18.27 1.07 34.80
N SER A 85 19.40 1.29 34.14
CA SER A 85 20.70 0.69 34.45
C SER A 85 21.55 1.66 35.26
#